data_AF-A0A259DT02-F1
#
_entry.id   AF-A0A259DT02-F1
#
_cell.length_a   1.000
_cell.length_b   1.000
_cell.length_c   1.000
_cell.angle_alpha   90.00
_cell.angle_beta   90.00
_cell.angle_gamma   90.00
#
_symmetry.space_group_name_H-M   'P 1'
#
loop_
_entity.id
_entity.type
_entity.pdbx_description
1 polymer ?
#
loop_
_entity_poly.entity_id
_entity_poly.type
_entity_poly.pdbx_seq_one_letter_code
_entity_poly.pdbx_strand_id
1 'polypeptide(L)'
;VGGRYSDEWHVDHFTYARDVVPESVMPPYGFLLRNVIDGEYIQDVVKTNRMVGVPYSDEMVENALADFTAQADPLGDYDGLEARYGEDAFGTPVNVRNFDGQADLTEMDALIAYMQVLGTMVDFSTFTPVANR
;
A
#
# COMPACT_ATOMS: atom_id res chain seq x y z
N VAL A 1 -0.69 10.72 1.52
CA VAL A 1 -0.38 10.20 0.16
C VAL A 1 1.10 10.33 -0.09
N GLY A 2 1.82 9.20 -0.04
CA GLY A 2 3.28 9.12 0.06
C GLY A 2 3.81 9.73 1.36
N GLY A 3 3.40 9.23 2.52
CA GLY A 3 3.90 9.67 3.83
C GLY A 3 3.39 11.03 4.35
N ARG A 4 2.58 11.76 3.58
CA ARG A 4 2.03 13.08 4.00
C ARG A 4 1.04 13.04 5.17
N TYR A 5 0.36 11.92 5.35
CA TYR A 5 -0.62 11.69 6.42
C TYR A 5 -0.34 10.33 7.04
N SER A 6 -0.60 10.20 8.35
CA SER A 6 -0.46 8.92 9.05
C SER A 6 -1.51 7.92 8.57
N ASP A 7 -1.23 6.64 8.82
CA ASP A 7 -2.18 5.57 8.53
C ASP A 7 -3.47 5.75 9.35
N GLU A 8 -3.37 6.14 10.62
CA GLU A 8 -4.52 6.49 11.47
C GLU A 8 -5.36 7.63 10.88
N TRP A 9 -4.73 8.69 10.35
CA TRP A 9 -5.47 9.76 9.67
C TRP A 9 -6.19 9.23 8.44
N HIS A 10 -5.57 8.30 7.70
CA HIS A 10 -6.20 7.64 6.56
C HIS A 10 -7.40 6.80 7.00
N VAL A 11 -7.30 6.02 8.08
CA VAL A 11 -8.41 5.25 8.66
C VAL A 11 -9.58 6.17 9.04
N ASP A 12 -9.32 7.24 9.78
CA ASP A 12 -10.36 8.19 10.18
C ASP A 12 -11.01 8.86 8.96
N HIS A 13 -10.18 9.29 8.00
CA HIS A 13 -10.65 9.93 6.79
C HIS A 13 -11.50 9.00 5.92
N PHE A 14 -11.11 7.73 5.74
CA PHE A 14 -11.91 6.76 5.01
C PHE A 14 -13.16 6.35 5.78
N THR A 15 -13.11 6.28 7.11
CA THR A 15 -14.27 5.93 7.94
C THR A 15 -15.33 7.00 7.85
N TYR A 16 -14.96 8.25 8.13
CA TYR A 16 -15.84 9.41 7.98
C TYR A 16 -15.05 10.71 7.81
N ALA A 17 -14.77 11.08 6.55
CA ALA A 17 -13.92 12.21 6.21
C ALA A 17 -14.29 13.55 6.86
N ARG A 18 -15.57 13.77 7.20
CA ARG A 18 -16.03 15.01 7.84
C ARG A 18 -15.56 15.19 9.28
N ASP A 19 -15.07 14.14 9.93
CA ASP A 19 -14.50 14.26 11.28
C ASP A 19 -13.11 14.92 11.26
N VAL A 20 -12.35 14.74 10.17
CA VAL A 20 -11.00 15.30 10.01
C VAL A 20 -10.94 16.47 9.01
N VAL A 21 -11.91 16.56 8.09
CA VAL A 21 -12.07 17.62 7.11
C VAL A 21 -13.56 17.96 6.99
N PRO A 22 -14.08 18.93 7.77
CA PRO A 22 -15.52 19.21 7.89
C PRO A 22 -16.25 19.46 6.56
N GLU A 23 -15.58 20.10 5.62
CA GLU A 23 -16.12 20.44 4.30
C GLU A 23 -16.04 19.29 3.28
N SER A 24 -15.57 18.10 3.69
CA SER A 24 -15.39 16.97 2.79
C SER A 24 -16.73 16.50 2.19
N VAL A 25 -16.69 16.28 0.87
CA VAL A 25 -17.77 15.68 0.09
C VAL A 25 -17.55 14.17 -0.13
N MET A 26 -16.41 13.63 0.34
CA MET A 26 -16.07 12.23 0.17
C MET A 26 -17.09 11.34 0.91
N PRO A 27 -17.67 10.32 0.25
CA PRO A 27 -18.51 9.33 0.92
C PRO A 27 -17.73 8.55 1.99
N PRO A 28 -18.40 8.03 3.03
CA PRO A 28 -17.77 7.14 3.98
C PRO A 28 -17.50 5.76 3.37
N TYR A 29 -16.30 5.23 3.66
CA TYR A 29 -15.81 3.90 3.29
C TYR A 29 -15.46 3.06 4.52
N GLY A 30 -16.01 3.36 5.69
CA GLY A 30 -15.77 2.58 6.93
C GLY A 30 -16.26 1.12 6.89
N PHE A 31 -16.79 0.64 5.77
CA PHE A 31 -17.04 -0.80 5.56
C PHE A 31 -15.75 -1.58 5.27
N LEU A 32 -14.71 -0.93 4.75
CA LEU A 32 -13.43 -1.57 4.41
C LEU A 32 -12.77 -2.23 5.63
N LEU A 33 -12.93 -1.63 6.82
CA LEU A 33 -12.47 -2.17 8.11
C LEU A 33 -13.08 -3.53 8.49
N ARG A 34 -14.18 -3.94 7.84
CA ARG A 34 -14.89 -5.20 8.14
C ARG A 34 -14.75 -6.24 7.03
N ASN A 35 -14.11 -5.87 5.92
CA ASN A 35 -13.92 -6.76 4.79
C ASN A 35 -12.54 -7.38 4.89
N VAL A 36 -12.50 -8.59 5.46
CA VAL A 36 -11.27 -9.38 5.54
C VAL A 36 -10.90 -9.90 4.15
N ILE A 37 -9.62 -9.82 3.81
CA ILE A 37 -9.08 -10.29 2.53
C ILE A 37 -8.01 -11.34 2.76
N ASP A 38 -7.97 -12.35 1.88
CA ASP A 38 -7.07 -13.49 1.97
C ASP A 38 -6.01 -13.53 0.85
N GLY A 39 -6.14 -12.64 -0.15
CA GLY A 39 -5.24 -12.61 -1.29
C GLY A 39 -5.43 -13.76 -2.28
N GLU A 40 -6.59 -14.44 -2.31
CA GLU A 40 -6.88 -15.61 -3.17
C GLU A 40 -6.34 -15.46 -4.60
N TYR A 41 -6.54 -14.28 -5.21
CA TYR A 41 -6.18 -14.01 -6.61
C TYR A 41 -4.87 -13.21 -6.79
N ILE A 42 -4.09 -12.93 -5.75
CA ILE A 42 -2.96 -12.01 -5.86
C ILE A 42 -1.87 -12.54 -6.80
N GLN A 43 -1.63 -13.86 -6.81
CA GLN A 43 -0.70 -14.49 -7.74
C GLN A 43 -1.15 -14.32 -9.20
N ASP A 44 -2.45 -14.50 -9.48
CA ASP A 44 -3.02 -14.32 -10.83
C ASP A 44 -2.94 -12.86 -11.29
N VAL A 45 -3.15 -11.91 -10.37
CA VAL A 45 -2.99 -10.47 -10.64
C VAL A 45 -1.55 -10.14 -10.99
N VAL A 46 -0.58 -10.56 -10.16
CA VAL A 46 0.85 -10.33 -10.40
C VAL A 46 1.30 -10.98 -11.72
N LYS A 47 0.86 -12.21 -12.00
CA LYS A 47 1.15 -12.92 -13.25
C LYS A 47 0.55 -12.23 -14.48
N THR A 48 -0.68 -11.75 -14.37
CA THR A 48 -1.35 -11.00 -15.45
C THR A 48 -0.66 -9.66 -15.70
N ASN A 49 -0.30 -8.93 -14.64
CA ASN A 49 0.45 -7.68 -14.74
C ASN A 49 1.82 -7.90 -15.39
N ARG A 50 2.48 -9.02 -15.08
CA ARG A 50 3.71 -9.44 -15.76
C ARG A 50 3.49 -9.66 -17.26
N MET A 51 2.41 -10.32 -17.64
CA MET A 51 2.06 -10.55 -19.05
C MET A 51 1.90 -9.24 -19.84
N VAL A 52 1.39 -8.18 -19.20
CA VAL A 52 1.21 -6.86 -19.83
C VAL A 52 2.41 -5.91 -19.67
N GLY A 53 3.51 -6.38 -19.07
CA GLY A 53 4.80 -5.69 -19.09
C GLY A 53 5.29 -5.12 -17.76
N VAL A 54 4.58 -5.32 -16.65
CA VAL A 54 5.11 -4.99 -15.32
C VAL A 54 6.26 -5.96 -14.98
N PRO A 55 7.44 -5.50 -14.56
CA PRO A 55 8.64 -6.34 -14.46
C PRO A 55 8.68 -7.23 -13.21
N TYR A 56 7.59 -7.96 -12.91
CA TYR A 56 7.60 -8.97 -11.85
C TYR A 56 8.52 -10.14 -12.21
N SER A 57 9.40 -10.53 -11.28
CA SER A 57 10.26 -11.71 -11.41
C SER A 57 9.48 -13.00 -11.20
N ASP A 58 10.09 -14.15 -11.52
CA ASP A 58 9.52 -15.45 -11.17
C ASP A 58 9.30 -15.59 -9.66
N GLU A 59 10.29 -15.16 -8.87
CA GLU A 59 10.22 -15.17 -7.40
C GLU A 59 9.06 -14.31 -6.86
N MET A 60 8.81 -13.15 -7.46
CA MET A 60 7.66 -12.29 -7.08
C MET A 60 6.32 -12.95 -7.39
N VAL A 61 6.21 -13.68 -8.50
CA VAL A 61 4.98 -14.42 -8.84
C VAL A 61 4.79 -15.61 -7.89
N GLU A 62 5.86 -16.36 -7.62
CA GLU A 62 5.83 -17.53 -6.74
C GLU A 62 5.50 -17.16 -5.29
N ASN A 63 6.00 -16.02 -4.80
CA ASN A 63 5.81 -15.56 -3.43
C ASN A 63 4.67 -14.54 -3.26
N ALA A 64 3.89 -14.25 -4.30
CA ALA A 64 2.90 -13.16 -4.29
C ALA A 64 1.96 -13.18 -3.08
N LEU A 65 1.47 -14.36 -2.67
CA LEU A 65 0.60 -14.49 -1.50
C LEU A 65 1.37 -14.25 -0.19
N ALA A 66 2.58 -14.79 -0.06
CA ALA A 66 3.41 -14.58 1.11
C ALA A 66 3.77 -13.09 1.28
N ASP A 67 4.15 -12.43 0.18
CA ASP A 67 4.45 -11.00 0.13
C ASP A 67 3.24 -10.15 0.51
N PHE A 68 2.07 -10.49 -0.04
CA PHE A 68 0.81 -9.83 0.27
C PHE A 68 0.48 -9.90 1.76
N THR A 69 0.61 -11.07 2.38
CA THR A 69 0.34 -11.24 3.82
C THR A 69 1.41 -10.60 4.70
N ALA A 70 2.69 -10.72 4.31
CA ALA A 70 3.82 -10.23 5.10
C ALA A 70 3.80 -8.70 5.21
N GLN A 71 3.31 -7.99 4.18
CA GLN A 71 3.27 -6.54 4.18
C GLN A 71 2.43 -5.94 5.33
N ALA A 72 1.40 -6.66 5.78
CA ALA A 72 0.51 -6.21 6.85
C ALA A 72 0.91 -6.73 8.25
N ASP A 73 1.92 -7.61 8.34
CA ASP A 73 2.33 -8.23 9.60
C ASP A 73 3.72 -7.73 10.05
N PRO A 74 3.80 -6.66 10.87
CA PRO A 74 5.08 -6.16 11.38
C PRO A 74 5.78 -7.10 12.37
N LEU A 75 5.11 -8.15 12.84
CA LEU A 75 5.67 -9.14 13.76
C LEU A 75 6.07 -10.44 13.04
N GLY A 76 5.71 -10.57 11.76
CA GLY A 76 6.01 -11.71 10.91
C GLY A 76 7.39 -11.63 10.24
N ASP A 77 7.69 -12.66 9.45
CA ASP A 77 8.88 -12.68 8.58
C ASP A 77 8.54 -11.98 7.25
N TYR A 78 9.13 -10.81 7.05
CA TYR A 78 9.00 -10.01 5.83
C TYR A 78 10.33 -9.84 5.09
N ASP A 79 11.39 -10.57 5.47
CA ASP A 79 12.73 -10.43 4.86
C ASP A 79 12.69 -10.72 3.36
N GLY A 80 11.89 -11.71 2.95
CA GLY A 80 11.68 -12.03 1.54
C GLY A 80 10.97 -10.92 0.77
N LEU A 81 9.98 -10.27 1.39
CA LEU A 81 9.28 -9.13 0.82
C LEU A 81 10.25 -7.94 0.65
N GLU A 82 11.07 -7.66 1.66
CA GLU A 82 12.07 -6.58 1.61
C GLU A 82 13.14 -6.86 0.55
N ALA A 83 13.64 -8.10 0.44
CA ALA A 83 14.60 -8.46 -0.60
C ALA A 83 14.04 -8.27 -2.03
N ARG A 84 12.74 -8.54 -2.23
CA ARG A 84 12.09 -8.40 -3.54
C ARG A 84 11.67 -6.97 -3.85
N TYR A 85 11.16 -6.23 -2.87
CA TYR A 85 10.48 -4.93 -3.09
C TYR A 85 11.06 -3.74 -2.32
N GLY A 86 12.10 -3.96 -1.52
CA GLY A 86 12.69 -2.94 -0.64
C GLY A 86 13.68 -2.00 -1.32
N GLU A 87 14.44 -1.30 -0.48
CA GLU A 87 15.33 -0.20 -0.90
C GLU A 87 16.42 -0.67 -1.87
N ASP A 88 17.01 -1.84 -1.66
CA ASP A 88 18.04 -2.38 -2.55
C ASP A 88 17.50 -2.69 -3.96
N ALA A 89 16.23 -3.05 -4.07
CA ALA A 89 15.59 -3.39 -5.35
C ALA A 89 15.04 -2.16 -6.09
N PHE A 90 14.42 -1.22 -5.37
CA PHE A 90 13.66 -0.12 -5.96
C PHE A 90 14.07 1.28 -5.48
N GLY A 91 15.12 1.40 -4.67
CA GLY A 91 15.59 2.68 -4.11
C GLY A 91 14.62 3.32 -3.12
N THR A 92 13.58 2.59 -2.68
CA THR A 92 12.59 3.03 -1.70
C THR A 92 12.25 1.84 -0.81
N PRO A 93 12.23 1.99 0.53
CA PRO A 93 11.86 0.90 1.42
C PRO A 93 10.41 0.48 1.21
N VAL A 94 10.17 -0.83 1.33
CA VAL A 94 8.80 -1.36 1.37
C VAL A 94 8.19 -1.04 2.73
N ASN A 95 6.94 -0.58 2.75
CA ASN A 95 6.22 -0.37 4.01
C ASN A 95 5.72 -1.72 4.52
N VAL A 96 6.09 -2.08 5.75
CA VAL A 96 5.55 -3.23 6.48
C VAL A 96 5.02 -2.77 7.83
N ARG A 97 3.71 -2.90 8.03
CA ARG A 97 3.02 -2.55 9.30
C ARG A 97 1.55 -2.92 9.22
N ASN A 98 0.91 -2.95 10.38
CA ASN A 98 -0.54 -2.94 10.48
C ASN A 98 -1.04 -1.53 10.14
N PHE A 99 -1.75 -1.37 9.03
CA PHE A 99 -2.10 -0.06 8.49
C PHE A 99 -3.44 0.45 9.02
N ASP A 100 -4.34 -0.43 9.44
CA ASP A 100 -5.69 -0.06 9.89
C ASP A 100 -5.97 -0.29 11.39
N GLY A 101 -5.02 -0.90 12.10
CA GLY A 101 -5.09 -1.24 13.52
C GLY A 101 -5.97 -2.45 13.87
N GLN A 102 -6.48 -3.19 12.88
CA GLN A 102 -7.29 -4.40 13.09
C GLN A 102 -6.40 -5.64 13.29
N ALA A 103 -6.97 -6.70 13.86
CA ALA A 103 -6.24 -7.95 14.04
C ALA A 103 -6.16 -8.79 12.74
N ASP A 104 -7.19 -8.69 11.91
CA ASP A 104 -7.27 -9.36 10.62
C ASP A 104 -6.78 -8.42 9.51
N LEU A 105 -6.21 -8.98 8.43
CA LEU A 105 -5.88 -8.22 7.22
C LEU A 105 -7.17 -7.80 6.50
N THR A 106 -7.40 -6.50 6.34
CA THR A 106 -8.63 -5.98 5.72
C THR A 106 -8.42 -5.23 4.40
N GLU A 107 -9.51 -4.94 3.69
CA GLU A 107 -9.49 -4.02 2.55
C GLU A 107 -8.97 -2.62 2.92
N MET A 108 -9.13 -2.18 4.18
CA MET A 108 -8.59 -0.90 4.65
C MET A 108 -7.06 -0.93 4.66
N ASP A 109 -6.44 -2.03 5.13
CA ASP A 109 -4.98 -2.17 5.08
C ASP A 109 -4.45 -2.04 3.66
N ALA A 110 -5.01 -2.81 2.72
CA ALA A 110 -4.58 -2.80 1.33
C ALA A 110 -4.71 -1.40 0.69
N LEU A 111 -5.80 -0.68 0.98
CA LEU A 111 -6.00 0.66 0.46
C LEU A 111 -4.98 1.66 1.04
N ILE A 112 -4.71 1.60 2.34
CA ILE A 112 -3.76 2.51 2.99
C ILE A 112 -2.33 2.19 2.53
N ALA A 113 -1.95 0.92 2.45
CA ALA A 113 -0.66 0.49 1.90
C ALA A 113 -0.43 1.07 0.49
N TYR A 114 -1.44 1.01 -0.37
CA TYR A 114 -1.41 1.65 -1.69
C TYR A 114 -1.22 3.17 -1.61
N MET A 115 -1.99 3.86 -0.74
CA MET A 115 -1.89 5.32 -0.56
C MET A 115 -0.51 5.77 -0.06
N GLN A 116 0.19 4.91 0.69
CA GLN A 116 1.53 5.20 1.21
C GLN A 116 2.65 5.02 0.17
N VAL A 117 2.40 4.33 -0.93
CA VAL A 117 3.36 4.20 -2.05
C VAL A 117 3.19 5.31 -3.10
N LEU A 118 2.00 5.92 -3.20
CA LEU A 118 1.72 6.93 -4.22
C LEU A 118 2.66 8.14 -4.14
N GLY A 119 3.47 8.31 -5.19
CA GLY A 119 4.38 9.45 -5.38
C GLY A 119 5.74 9.32 -4.70
N THR A 120 6.07 8.19 -4.07
CA THR A 120 7.36 7.99 -3.39
C THR A 120 8.49 7.63 -4.34
N MET A 121 8.18 6.98 -5.47
CA MET A 121 9.17 6.47 -6.44
C MET A 121 9.64 7.53 -7.47
N VAL A 122 9.29 8.81 -7.29
CA VAL A 122 9.71 9.88 -8.20
C VAL A 122 11.09 10.41 -7.79
N ASP A 123 12.03 10.44 -8.74
CA ASP A 123 13.31 11.14 -8.54
C ASP A 123 13.12 12.66 -8.70
N PHE A 124 12.91 13.33 -7.57
CA PHE A 124 12.73 14.79 -7.52
C PHE A 124 13.98 15.59 -7.92
N SER A 125 15.17 14.98 -7.99
CA SER A 125 16.38 15.68 -8.44
C SER A 125 16.34 16.07 -9.93
N THR A 126 15.47 15.40 -10.69
CA THR A 126 15.24 15.65 -12.12
C THR A 126 14.13 16.67 -12.40
N PHE A 127 13.42 17.13 -11.36
CA PHE A 127 12.26 18.02 -11.50
C PHE A 127 12.59 19.45 -11.07
N THR A 128 12.40 20.40 -11.98
CA THR A 128 12.40 21.84 -11.65
C THR A 128 10.95 22.30 -11.48
N PRO A 129 10.46 22.55 -10.25
CA PRO A 129 9.10 23.05 -10.06
C PRO A 129 8.93 24.41 -10.72
N VAL A 130 7.86 24.55 -11.50
CA VAL A 130 7.40 25.87 -11.94
C VAL A 130 6.92 26.61 -10.69
N ALA A 131 7.47 27.79 -10.42
CA ALA A 131 7.05 28.58 -9.27
C ALA A 131 5.53 28.79 -9.31
N ASN A 132 4.85 28.49 -8.21
CA ASN A 132 3.40 28.70 -8.10
C ASN A 132 3.09 30.17 -8.42
N ARG A 133 2.12 30.40 -9.31
CA ARG A 133 1.56 31.73 -9.58
C ARG A 133 0.63 32.17 -8.46
#